data_AF-A0A966YLT9-F1
#
_entry.id   AF-A0A966YLT9-F1
#
_cell.length_a   1.000
_cell.length_b   1.000
_cell.length_c   1.000
_cell.angle_alpha   90.00
_cell.angle_beta   90.00
_cell.angle_gamma   90.00
#
_symmetry.space_group_name_H-M   'P 1'
#
loop_
_entity.id
_entity.type
_entity.pdbx_description
1 polymer ?
#
loop_
_entity_poly.entity_id
_entity_poly.type
_entity_poly.pdbx_seq_one_letter_code
_entity_poly.pdbx_strand_id
1 'polypeptide(L)'
;LEQFKQTGAAEQEILLPTLGRIGGPEALAIIDDLVADPSRRAFGLKALTVWPTAEVTGRLFALLEVTSDSAERQQLLDGLIRIAPRPDKTINDGKRLELVKQTMALCQRDEDRQRLLDRTDAIRTVEAFRFVVGYLDNPALQEAACQSVVELAHHRQLRDAHKDEFMKALDRVIAVTKNEELSERANRYKAGKTWERKKA
;
A
#
# COMPACT_ATOMS: atom_id res chain seq x y z
N LEU A 1 -3.01 -23.82 -15.74
CA LEU A 1 -3.99 -23.87 -14.63
C LEU A 1 -4.60 -25.26 -14.46
N GLU A 2 -4.93 -25.95 -15.55
CA GLU A 2 -5.29 -27.38 -15.51
C GLU A 2 -4.25 -28.25 -14.78
N GLN A 3 -2.95 -28.05 -15.05
CA GLN A 3 -1.88 -28.75 -14.33
C GLN A 3 -1.82 -28.45 -12.82
N PHE A 4 -2.23 -27.26 -12.39
CA PHE A 4 -2.31 -26.92 -10.95
C PHE A 4 -3.45 -27.70 -10.28
N LYS A 5 -4.60 -27.83 -10.96
CA LYS A 5 -5.74 -28.60 -10.43
C LYS A 5 -5.46 -30.10 -10.32
N GLN A 6 -4.56 -30.61 -11.14
CA GLN A 6 -4.20 -32.04 -11.21
C GLN A 6 -3.05 -32.44 -10.29
N THR A 7 -2.34 -31.48 -9.69
CA THR A 7 -1.22 -31.74 -8.75
C THR A 7 -1.71 -32.04 -7.33
N GLY A 8 -0.88 -32.72 -6.53
CA GLY A 8 -1.21 -33.04 -5.14
C GLY A 8 -1.28 -31.81 -4.25
N ALA A 9 -1.88 -31.93 -3.06
CA ALA A 9 -2.06 -30.80 -2.13
C ALA A 9 -0.73 -30.10 -1.77
N ALA A 10 0.35 -30.85 -1.53
CA ALA A 10 1.66 -30.32 -1.23
C ALA A 10 2.29 -29.52 -2.40
N GLU A 11 2.02 -29.94 -3.64
CA GLU A 11 2.50 -29.22 -4.83
C GLU A 11 1.67 -27.97 -5.10
N GLN A 12 0.36 -28.03 -4.86
CA GLN A 12 -0.50 -26.87 -4.89
C GLN A 12 -0.03 -25.81 -3.88
N GLU A 13 0.40 -26.23 -2.67
CA GLU A 13 1.02 -25.37 -1.65
C GLU A 13 2.23 -24.57 -2.16
N ILE A 14 3.09 -25.22 -2.93
CA ILE A 14 4.28 -24.60 -3.50
C ILE A 14 3.92 -23.62 -4.64
N LEU A 15 2.92 -23.97 -5.47
CA LEU A 15 2.60 -23.22 -6.69
C LEU A 15 1.66 -22.04 -6.46
N LEU A 16 0.86 -22.03 -5.40
CA LEU A 16 -0.15 -21.00 -5.20
C LEU A 16 0.40 -19.57 -5.07
N PRO A 17 1.55 -19.29 -4.42
CA PRO A 17 2.14 -17.95 -4.43
C PRO A 17 2.52 -17.48 -5.84
N THR A 18 2.80 -18.39 -6.77
CA THR A 18 3.03 -18.06 -8.18
C THR A 18 1.71 -17.75 -8.86
N LEU A 19 0.69 -18.57 -8.64
CA LEU A 19 -0.66 -18.34 -9.16
C LEU A 19 -1.23 -16.97 -8.74
N GLY A 20 -1.15 -16.65 -7.45
CA GLY A 20 -1.61 -15.37 -6.90
C GLY A 20 -0.83 -14.16 -7.43
N ARG A 21 0.42 -14.34 -7.89
CA ARG A 21 1.22 -13.25 -8.50
C ARG A 21 0.95 -13.08 -9.99
N ILE A 22 0.58 -14.16 -10.69
CA ILE A 22 0.18 -14.10 -12.11
C ILE A 22 -1.13 -13.35 -12.24
N GLY A 23 -2.10 -13.64 -11.36
CA GLY A 23 -3.42 -13.02 -11.41
C GLY A 23 -4.29 -13.56 -12.55
N GLY A 24 -5.36 -12.84 -12.89
CA GLY A 24 -6.29 -13.18 -13.97
C GLY A 24 -7.52 -14.00 -13.53
N PRO A 25 -8.57 -14.07 -14.37
CA PRO A 25 -9.87 -14.57 -13.98
C PRO A 25 -9.85 -16.07 -13.61
N GLU A 26 -9.09 -16.90 -14.32
CA GLU A 26 -9.02 -18.33 -14.02
C GLU A 26 -8.23 -18.62 -12.73
N ALA A 27 -7.20 -17.82 -12.45
CA ALA A 27 -6.46 -17.90 -11.18
C ALA A 27 -7.35 -17.44 -10.02
N LEU A 28 -8.18 -16.42 -10.24
CA LEU A 28 -9.10 -15.91 -9.22
C LEU A 28 -10.19 -16.93 -8.90
N ALA A 29 -10.75 -17.59 -9.91
CA ALA A 29 -11.72 -18.67 -9.72
C ALA A 29 -11.16 -19.80 -8.85
N ILE A 30 -9.91 -20.24 -9.12
CA ILE A 30 -9.24 -21.26 -8.29
C ILE A 30 -9.10 -20.77 -6.84
N ILE A 31 -8.71 -19.51 -6.63
CA ILE A 31 -8.56 -18.95 -5.28
C ILE A 31 -9.91 -18.83 -4.57
N ASP A 32 -10.98 -18.45 -5.27
CA ASP A 32 -12.31 -18.38 -4.68
C ASP A 32 -12.80 -19.75 -4.21
N ASP A 33 -12.55 -20.82 -4.99
CA ASP A 33 -12.84 -22.20 -4.58
C ASP A 33 -12.06 -22.56 -3.29
N LEU A 34 -10.78 -22.17 -3.21
CA LEU A 34 -9.96 -22.39 -2.01
C LEU A 34 -10.46 -21.61 -0.79
N VAL A 35 -10.93 -20.37 -0.98
CA VAL A 35 -11.47 -19.53 0.09
C VAL A 35 -12.81 -20.07 0.60
N ALA A 36 -13.60 -20.69 -0.27
CA ALA A 36 -14.89 -21.29 0.06
C ALA A 36 -14.76 -22.62 0.83
N ASP A 37 -13.69 -23.39 0.62
CA ASP A 37 -13.40 -24.62 1.34
C ASP A 37 -12.80 -24.33 2.74
N PRO A 38 -13.50 -24.65 3.86
CA PRO A 38 -13.00 -24.38 5.20
C PRO A 38 -11.62 -24.99 5.50
N SER A 39 -11.30 -26.15 4.93
CA SER A 39 -10.02 -26.83 5.14
C SER A 39 -8.86 -26.16 4.40
N ARG A 40 -9.16 -25.35 3.39
CA ARG A 40 -8.20 -24.69 2.50
C ARG A 40 -8.27 -23.17 2.54
N ARG A 41 -9.18 -22.61 3.33
CA ARG A 41 -9.48 -21.18 3.38
C ARG A 41 -8.25 -20.31 3.63
N ALA A 42 -7.47 -20.63 4.66
CA ALA A 42 -6.27 -19.86 5.00
C ALA A 42 -5.29 -19.77 3.81
N PHE A 43 -5.18 -20.86 3.05
CA PHE A 43 -4.33 -20.96 1.88
C PHE A 43 -4.85 -20.11 0.71
N GLY A 44 -6.16 -20.17 0.42
CA GLY A 44 -6.81 -19.31 -0.58
C GLY A 44 -6.66 -17.82 -0.24
N LEU A 45 -6.92 -17.44 1.02
CA LEU A 45 -6.78 -16.06 1.48
C LEU A 45 -5.34 -15.55 1.34
N LYS A 46 -4.34 -16.37 1.64
CA LYS A 46 -2.93 -16.00 1.50
C LYS A 46 -2.62 -15.64 0.04
N ALA A 47 -3.15 -16.38 -0.91
CA ALA A 47 -2.96 -16.09 -2.34
C ALA A 47 -3.71 -14.84 -2.80
N LEU A 48 -4.93 -14.65 -2.30
CA LEU A 48 -5.73 -13.46 -2.60
C LEU A 48 -5.02 -12.16 -2.14
N THR A 49 -4.34 -12.20 -0.99
CA THR A 49 -3.66 -11.02 -0.41
C THR A 49 -2.35 -10.64 -1.11
N VAL A 50 -1.80 -11.50 -1.98
CA VAL A 50 -0.60 -11.20 -2.76
C VAL A 50 -0.89 -10.82 -4.22
N TRP A 51 -2.18 -10.62 -4.55
CA TRP A 51 -2.66 -10.33 -5.90
C TRP A 51 -1.97 -9.11 -6.53
N PRO A 52 -1.74 -9.11 -7.85
CA PRO A 52 -0.96 -8.05 -8.49
C PRO A 52 -1.71 -6.72 -8.64
N THR A 53 -3.04 -6.77 -8.73
CA THR A 53 -3.92 -5.67 -9.17
C THR A 53 -5.06 -5.42 -8.17
N ALA A 54 -5.71 -4.27 -8.30
CA ALA A 54 -6.80 -3.80 -7.47
C ALA A 54 -8.13 -4.52 -7.75
N GLU A 55 -8.22 -5.40 -8.76
CA GLU A 55 -9.46 -6.10 -9.11
C GLU A 55 -10.03 -6.95 -7.97
N VAL A 56 -9.18 -7.42 -7.05
CA VAL A 56 -9.59 -8.21 -5.87
C VAL A 56 -9.98 -7.36 -4.66
N THR A 57 -9.81 -6.04 -4.71
CA THR A 57 -10.04 -5.18 -3.52
C THR A 57 -11.48 -5.23 -3.04
N GLY A 58 -12.46 -5.24 -3.95
CA GLY A 58 -13.87 -5.44 -3.60
C GLY A 58 -14.11 -6.76 -2.87
N ARG A 59 -13.44 -7.84 -3.28
CA ARG A 59 -13.50 -9.14 -2.62
C ARG A 59 -12.88 -9.10 -1.22
N LEU A 60 -11.74 -8.44 -1.06
CA LEU A 60 -11.07 -8.26 0.23
C LEU A 60 -11.93 -7.46 1.21
N PHE A 61 -12.57 -6.37 0.75
CA PHE A 61 -13.51 -5.60 1.59
C PHE A 61 -14.70 -6.46 2.04
N ALA A 62 -15.35 -7.18 1.11
CA ALA A 62 -16.47 -8.05 1.44
C ALA A 62 -16.10 -9.13 2.49
N LEU A 63 -14.88 -9.68 2.40
CA LEU A 63 -14.39 -10.64 3.40
C LEU A 63 -14.12 -9.98 4.76
N LEU A 64 -13.59 -8.76 4.78
CA LEU A 64 -13.36 -7.98 6.01
C LEU A 64 -14.64 -7.57 6.73
N GLU A 65 -15.74 -7.39 6.00
CA GLU A 65 -17.05 -7.05 6.56
C GLU A 65 -17.68 -8.22 7.34
N VAL A 66 -17.43 -9.46 6.91
CA VAL A 66 -18.08 -10.65 7.47
C VAL A 66 -17.20 -11.45 8.42
N THR A 67 -15.87 -11.29 8.36
CA THR A 67 -14.96 -12.10 9.16
C THR A 67 -14.93 -11.65 10.63
N SER A 68 -15.09 -12.62 11.54
CA SER A 68 -14.90 -12.43 12.98
C SER A 68 -13.55 -12.96 13.47
N ASP A 69 -12.78 -13.63 12.61
CA ASP A 69 -11.46 -14.17 12.94
C ASP A 69 -10.40 -13.06 12.82
N SER A 70 -9.68 -12.79 13.91
CA SER A 70 -8.70 -11.72 13.97
C SER A 70 -7.47 -11.96 13.08
N ALA A 71 -7.06 -13.22 12.90
CA ALA A 71 -5.90 -13.56 12.07
C ALA A 71 -6.25 -13.41 10.59
N GLU A 72 -7.44 -13.86 10.19
CA GLU A 72 -8.00 -13.64 8.86
C GLU A 72 -8.16 -12.15 8.57
N ARG A 73 -8.75 -11.40 9.52
CA ARG A 73 -8.89 -9.94 9.40
C ARG A 73 -7.56 -9.25 9.15
N GLN A 74 -6.54 -9.58 9.94
CA GLN A 74 -5.20 -9.00 9.77
C GLN A 74 -4.60 -9.37 8.41
N GLN A 75 -4.74 -10.63 7.98
CA GLN A 75 -4.21 -11.09 6.69
C GLN A 75 -4.87 -10.35 5.50
N LEU A 76 -6.20 -10.18 5.54
CA LEU A 76 -6.94 -9.42 4.53
C LEU A 76 -6.53 -7.95 4.49
N LEU A 77 -6.36 -7.33 5.67
CA LEU A 77 -5.90 -5.96 5.78
C LEU A 77 -4.48 -5.78 5.23
N ASP A 78 -3.56 -6.71 5.51
CA ASP A 78 -2.20 -6.71 4.95
C ASP A 78 -2.22 -6.75 3.41
N GLY A 79 -3.15 -7.51 2.84
CA GLY A 79 -3.40 -7.54 1.40
C GLY A 79 -3.84 -6.17 0.85
N LEU A 80 -4.80 -5.52 1.49
CA LEU A 80 -5.24 -4.17 1.10
C LEU A 80 -4.11 -3.14 1.21
N ILE A 81 -3.35 -3.15 2.31
CA ILE A 81 -2.21 -2.24 2.52
C ILE A 81 -1.18 -2.37 1.40
N ARG A 82 -0.99 -3.59 0.89
CA ARG A 82 -0.10 -3.86 -0.25
C ARG A 82 -0.68 -3.41 -1.58
N ILE A 83 -1.96 -3.71 -1.84
CA ILE A 83 -2.58 -3.58 -3.17
C ILE A 83 -3.04 -2.15 -3.44
N ALA A 84 -3.71 -1.51 -2.47
CA ALA A 84 -4.34 -0.20 -2.65
C ALA A 84 -3.38 0.89 -3.20
N PRO A 85 -2.16 1.07 -2.64
CA PRO A 85 -1.25 2.08 -3.14
C PRO A 85 -0.41 1.62 -4.33
N ARG A 86 -0.52 0.38 -4.80
CA ARG A 86 0.34 -0.16 -5.86
C ARG A 86 -0.03 0.43 -7.24
N PRO A 87 0.94 0.74 -8.12
CA PRO A 87 0.63 1.10 -9.50
C PRO A 87 -0.18 0.01 -10.20
N ASP A 88 -1.28 0.43 -10.83
CA ASP A 88 -2.23 -0.44 -11.50
C ASP A 88 -2.63 0.19 -12.84
N LYS A 89 -2.77 -0.64 -13.87
CA LYS A 89 -3.19 -0.20 -15.22
C LYS A 89 -4.72 -0.19 -15.39
N THR A 90 -5.45 -0.83 -14.49
CA THR A 90 -6.91 -0.99 -14.53
C THR A 90 -7.65 0.15 -13.85
N ILE A 91 -6.98 0.88 -12.94
CA ILE A 91 -7.55 2.02 -12.21
C ILE A 91 -6.58 3.20 -12.20
N ASN A 92 -7.12 4.42 -12.13
CA ASN A 92 -6.32 5.63 -12.05
C ASN A 92 -5.85 5.94 -10.61
N ASP A 93 -4.93 6.90 -10.47
CA ASP A 93 -4.36 7.30 -9.18
C ASP A 93 -5.39 7.84 -8.18
N GLY A 94 -6.46 8.49 -8.65
CA GLY A 94 -7.56 8.94 -7.80
C GLY A 94 -8.28 7.76 -7.14
N LYS A 95 -8.57 6.71 -7.90
CA LYS A 95 -9.15 5.46 -7.38
C LYS A 95 -8.21 4.71 -6.45
N ARG A 96 -6.91 4.67 -6.75
CA ARG A 96 -5.89 4.14 -5.82
C ARG A 96 -5.91 4.89 -4.49
N LEU A 97 -6.02 6.22 -4.52
CA LEU A 97 -6.09 7.03 -3.30
C LEU A 97 -7.40 6.82 -2.52
N GLU A 98 -8.54 6.63 -3.21
CA GLU A 98 -9.79 6.23 -2.55
C GLU A 98 -9.62 4.89 -1.81
N LEU A 99 -8.99 3.89 -2.43
CA LEU A 99 -8.70 2.60 -1.80
C LEU A 99 -7.77 2.75 -0.60
N VAL A 100 -6.73 3.59 -0.69
CA VAL A 100 -5.85 3.91 0.45
C VAL A 100 -6.67 4.51 1.60
N LYS A 101 -7.55 5.47 1.33
CA LYS A 101 -8.39 6.11 2.36
C LYS A 101 -9.35 5.11 3.02
N GLN A 102 -9.98 4.24 2.24
CA GLN A 102 -10.84 3.18 2.77
C GLN A 102 -10.04 2.19 3.63
N THR A 103 -8.85 1.79 3.17
CA THR A 103 -7.96 0.89 3.91
C THR A 103 -7.50 1.53 5.23
N MET A 104 -7.14 2.82 5.20
CA MET A 104 -6.74 3.58 6.40
C MET A 104 -7.82 3.58 7.48
N ALA A 105 -9.10 3.68 7.09
CA ALA A 105 -10.23 3.63 8.03
C ALA A 105 -10.42 2.24 8.67
N LEU A 106 -9.91 1.17 8.04
CA LEU A 106 -9.96 -0.19 8.57
C LEU A 106 -8.78 -0.53 9.49
N CYS A 107 -7.66 0.19 9.37
CA CYS A 107 -6.48 0.00 10.20
C CYS A 107 -6.78 0.34 11.66
N GLN A 108 -6.69 -0.67 12.53
CA GLN A 108 -6.87 -0.51 13.97
C GLN A 108 -5.55 -0.19 14.68
N ARG A 109 -4.45 -0.73 14.16
CA ARG A 109 -3.10 -0.59 14.73
C ARG A 109 -2.32 0.53 14.04
N ASP A 110 -1.49 1.23 14.80
CA ASP A 110 -0.66 2.29 14.24
C ASP A 110 0.39 1.75 13.27
N GLU A 111 0.91 0.54 13.50
CA GLU A 111 1.85 -0.08 12.55
C GLU A 111 1.23 -0.29 11.16
N ASP A 112 -0.07 -0.60 11.09
CA ASP A 112 -0.78 -0.78 9.83
C ASP A 112 -0.98 0.55 9.11
N ARG A 113 -1.31 1.60 9.87
CA ARG A 113 -1.44 2.98 9.36
C ARG A 113 -0.11 3.50 8.85
N GLN A 114 0.98 3.29 9.59
CA GLN A 114 2.34 3.65 9.19
C GLN A 114 2.74 2.96 7.89
N ARG A 115 2.58 1.62 7.81
CA ARG A 115 2.89 0.85 6.58
C ARG A 115 2.10 1.33 5.37
N LEU A 116 0.84 1.73 5.55
CA LEU A 116 0.01 2.27 4.48
C LEU A 116 0.45 3.68 4.06
N LEU A 117 0.75 4.56 5.02
CA LEU A 117 1.27 5.90 4.74
C LEU A 117 2.57 5.82 3.95
N ASP A 118 3.53 4.99 4.38
CA ASP A 118 4.82 4.81 3.71
C ASP A 118 4.66 4.42 2.24
N ARG A 119 3.67 3.59 1.94
CA ARG A 119 3.41 3.12 0.56
C ARG A 119 2.63 4.12 -0.29
N THR A 120 1.99 5.12 0.33
CA THR A 120 1.14 6.08 -0.39
C THR A 120 1.95 6.99 -1.32
N ASP A 121 3.26 7.10 -1.09
CA ASP A 121 4.22 7.79 -1.96
C ASP A 121 4.22 7.28 -3.43
N ALA A 122 3.79 6.03 -3.65
CA ALA A 122 3.63 5.44 -4.96
C ALA A 122 2.48 6.07 -5.78
N ILE A 123 1.61 6.87 -5.15
CA ILE A 123 0.54 7.63 -5.81
C ILE A 123 1.03 9.08 -5.97
N ARG A 124 1.67 9.39 -7.10
CA ARG A 124 2.42 10.64 -7.31
C ARG A 124 1.51 11.80 -7.73
N THR A 125 0.56 12.14 -6.87
CA THR A 125 -0.44 13.19 -7.08
C THR A 125 -0.44 14.19 -5.93
N VAL A 126 -0.98 15.39 -6.16
CA VAL A 126 -1.08 16.40 -5.09
C VAL A 126 -2.12 15.99 -4.05
N GLU A 127 -3.14 15.23 -4.44
CA GLU A 127 -4.17 14.71 -3.54
C GLU A 127 -3.59 13.68 -2.56
N ALA A 128 -2.69 12.81 -3.03
CA ALA A 128 -1.98 11.87 -2.16
C ALA A 128 -1.02 12.61 -1.21
N PHE A 129 -0.32 13.64 -1.72
CA PHE A 129 0.50 14.53 -0.89
C PHE A 129 -0.33 15.20 0.22
N ARG A 130 -1.46 15.82 -0.10
CA ARG A 130 -2.36 16.45 0.88
C ARG A 130 -2.89 15.45 1.89
N PHE A 131 -3.18 14.22 1.46
CA PHE A 131 -3.59 13.14 2.37
C PHE A 131 -2.50 12.81 3.39
N VAL A 132 -1.24 12.58 2.97
CA VAL A 132 -0.16 12.26 3.91
C VAL A 132 0.24 13.44 4.80
N VAL A 133 0.16 14.68 4.29
CA VAL A 133 0.41 15.91 5.07
C VAL A 133 -0.51 16.02 6.29
N GLY A 134 -1.76 15.54 6.17
CA GLY A 134 -2.73 15.53 7.28
C GLY A 134 -2.29 14.70 8.50
N TYR A 135 -1.24 13.90 8.38
CA TYR A 135 -0.71 13.05 9.46
C TYR A 135 0.62 13.53 10.06
N LEU A 136 1.18 14.65 9.58
CA LEU A 136 2.46 15.20 10.08
C LEU A 136 2.42 15.61 11.56
N ASP A 137 1.23 15.88 12.10
CA ASP A 137 1.05 16.30 13.50
C ASP A 137 0.54 15.16 14.40
N ASN A 138 0.36 13.95 13.86
CA ASN A 138 -0.04 12.79 14.64
C ASN A 138 1.21 12.08 15.19
N PRO A 139 1.45 12.06 16.52
CA PRO A 139 2.69 11.51 17.07
C PRO A 139 2.95 10.04 16.71
N ALA A 140 1.90 9.24 16.55
CA ALA A 140 2.03 7.83 16.20
C ALA A 140 2.34 7.62 14.71
N LEU A 141 1.98 8.56 13.84
CA LEU A 141 2.07 8.42 12.37
C LEU A 141 3.05 9.39 11.72
N GLN A 142 3.60 10.32 12.51
CA GLN A 142 4.42 11.44 12.09
C GLN A 142 5.60 11.01 11.20
N GLU A 143 6.39 10.02 11.62
CA GLU A 143 7.59 9.62 10.87
C GLU A 143 7.24 9.00 9.50
N ALA A 144 6.20 8.17 9.44
CA ALA A 144 5.71 7.61 8.18
C ALA A 144 5.16 8.71 7.25
N ALA A 145 4.45 9.69 7.81
CA ALA A 145 3.99 10.86 7.07
C ALA A 145 5.16 11.70 6.53
N CYS A 146 6.18 11.95 7.36
CA CYS A 146 7.41 12.65 6.96
C CYS A 146 8.11 11.94 5.80
N GLN A 147 8.28 10.62 5.91
CA GLN A 147 8.87 9.79 4.87
C GLN A 147 8.11 9.98 3.54
N SER A 148 6.79 9.79 3.53
CA SER A 148 5.99 9.91 2.31
C SER A 148 5.95 11.32 1.73
N VAL A 149 5.93 12.37 2.57
CA VAL A 149 6.06 13.75 2.11
C VAL A 149 7.38 13.97 1.38
N VAL A 150 8.49 13.48 1.93
CA VAL A 150 9.82 13.62 1.33
C VAL A 150 9.94 12.82 0.03
N GLU A 151 9.39 11.60 -0.03
CA GLU A 151 9.36 10.79 -1.27
C GLU A 151 8.52 11.47 -2.36
N LEU A 152 7.34 11.98 -2.03
CA LEU A 152 6.54 12.73 -3.00
C LEU A 152 7.23 14.02 -3.45
N ALA A 153 7.91 14.72 -2.54
CA ALA A 153 8.70 15.92 -2.84
C ALA A 153 9.90 15.63 -3.75
N HIS A 154 10.40 14.39 -3.81
CA HIS A 154 11.45 14.00 -4.75
C HIS A 154 11.03 14.22 -6.22
N HIS A 155 9.73 14.09 -6.51
CA HIS A 155 9.17 14.28 -7.85
C HIS A 155 9.07 15.77 -8.20
N ARG A 156 10.13 16.30 -8.82
CA ARG A 156 10.26 17.73 -9.16
C ARG A 156 9.04 18.32 -9.87
N GLN A 157 8.49 17.64 -10.88
CA GLN A 157 7.32 18.17 -11.61
C GLN A 157 6.12 18.37 -10.70
N LEU A 158 5.80 17.37 -9.87
CA LEU A 158 4.70 17.45 -8.89
C LEU A 158 4.96 18.56 -7.87
N ARG A 159 6.17 18.59 -7.30
CA ARG A 159 6.58 19.58 -6.31
C ARG A 159 6.53 21.01 -6.86
N ASP A 160 7.11 21.25 -8.04
CA ASP A 160 7.24 22.59 -8.61
C ASP A 160 5.85 23.12 -9.07
N ALA A 161 4.94 22.24 -9.51
CA ALA A 161 3.55 22.60 -9.83
C ALA A 161 2.72 23.03 -8.60
N HIS A 162 3.08 22.57 -7.40
CA HIS A 162 2.39 22.84 -6.13
C HIS A 162 3.35 23.41 -5.07
N LYS A 163 4.27 24.27 -5.51
CA LYS A 163 5.47 24.65 -4.74
C LYS A 163 5.17 25.12 -3.32
N ASP A 164 4.22 26.02 -3.13
CA ASP A 164 3.93 26.60 -1.81
C ASP A 164 3.45 25.56 -0.80
N GLU A 165 2.63 24.60 -1.24
CA GLU A 165 2.15 23.52 -0.38
C GLU A 165 3.30 22.60 0.03
N PHE A 166 4.16 22.22 -0.93
CA PHE A 166 5.33 21.41 -0.65
C PHE A 166 6.34 22.11 0.27
N MET A 167 6.62 23.40 0.07
CA MET A 167 7.56 24.12 0.93
C MET A 167 7.09 24.17 2.38
N LYS A 168 5.79 24.42 2.61
CA LYS A 168 5.19 24.40 3.95
C LYS A 168 5.25 23.01 4.59
N ALA A 169 4.95 21.95 3.84
CA ALA A 169 5.04 20.60 4.35
C ALA A 169 6.49 20.19 4.66
N LEU A 170 7.45 20.56 3.80
CA LEU A 170 8.87 20.29 4.04
C LEU A 170 9.40 21.06 5.25
N ASP A 171 8.95 22.30 5.48
CA ASP A 171 9.22 23.03 6.73
C ASP A 171 8.70 22.27 7.95
N ARG A 172 7.48 21.72 7.85
CA ARG A 172 6.93 20.91 8.93
C ARG A 172 7.74 19.64 9.15
N VAL A 173 8.12 18.93 8.08
CA VAL A 173 8.99 17.74 8.17
C VAL A 173 10.29 18.07 8.90
N ILE A 174 11.01 19.13 8.51
CA ILE A 174 12.26 19.55 9.15
C ILE A 174 12.07 19.83 10.64
N ALA A 175 10.93 20.42 11.01
CA ALA A 175 10.62 20.77 12.39
C ALA A 175 10.27 19.57 13.29
N VAL A 176 9.78 18.47 12.72
CA VAL A 176 9.24 17.35 13.53
C VAL A 176 10.00 16.04 13.39
N THR A 177 10.59 15.77 12.23
CA THR A 177 11.27 14.50 11.96
C THR A 177 12.44 14.29 12.90
N LYS A 178 12.57 13.09 13.44
CA LYS A 178 13.79 12.66 14.15
C LYS A 178 14.81 12.02 13.21
N ASN A 179 14.41 11.69 12.00
CA ASN A 179 15.28 11.13 10.99
C ASN A 179 16.08 12.23 10.27
N GLU A 180 17.40 12.24 10.50
CA GLU A 180 18.33 13.21 9.93
C GLU A 180 18.36 13.18 8.40
N GLU A 181 18.24 12.01 7.77
CA GLU A 181 18.21 11.88 6.31
C GLU A 181 16.96 12.58 5.74
N LEU A 182 15.80 12.46 6.41
CA LEU A 182 14.59 13.15 5.97
C LEU A 182 14.71 14.66 6.08
N SER A 183 15.30 15.15 7.17
CA SER A 183 15.58 16.58 7.35
C SER A 183 16.55 17.10 6.29
N GLU A 184 17.62 16.36 5.97
CA GLU A 184 18.58 16.73 4.93
C GLU A 184 17.94 16.76 3.54
N ARG A 185 17.18 15.72 3.18
CA ARG A 185 16.46 15.63 1.91
C ARG A 185 15.45 16.77 1.77
N ALA A 186 14.68 17.05 2.82
CA ALA A 186 13.73 18.15 2.83
C ALA A 186 14.41 19.50 2.58
N ASN A 187 15.49 19.81 3.30
CA ASN A 187 16.28 21.03 3.09
C ASN A 187 16.79 21.17 1.65
N ARG A 188 17.28 20.07 1.05
CA ARG A 188 17.75 20.08 -0.35
C ARG A 188 16.63 20.36 -1.35
N TYR A 189 15.46 19.74 -1.18
CA TYR A 189 14.31 19.99 -2.06
C TYR A 189 13.81 21.43 -1.95
N LYS A 190 13.83 22.02 -0.75
CA LYS A 190 13.53 23.46 -0.57
C LYS A 190 14.51 24.36 -1.32
N ALA A 191 15.78 23.97 -1.38
CA ALA A 191 16.80 24.67 -2.16
C ALA A 191 16.76 24.36 -3.68
N GLY A 192 15.77 23.61 -4.17
CA GLY A 192 15.65 23.24 -5.58
C GLY A 192 16.67 22.19 -6.05
N LYS A 193 17.39 21.54 -5.13
CA LYS A 193 18.40 20.52 -5.43
C LYS A 193 17.76 19.14 -5.52
N THR A 194 18.30 18.28 -6.38
CA THR A 194 17.92 16.86 -6.45
C THR A 194 18.71 16.03 -5.42
N TRP A 195 18.11 14.94 -4.94
CA TRP A 195 18.77 13.97 -4.08
C TRP A 195 19.05 12.71 -4.87
N GLU A 196 20.31 12.30 -4.94
CA GLU A 196 20.66 10.94 -5.34
C GLU A 196 20.87 10.13 -4.07
N ARG A 197 20.10 9.05 -3.92
CA ARG A 197 20.25 8.14 -2.79
C ARG A 197 21.66 7.55 -2.84
N LYS A 198 22.44 7.72 -1.78
CA LYS A 198 23.75 7.05 -1.66
C LYS A 198 23.49 5.55 -1.82
N LYS A 199 24.17 4.91 -2.76
CA LYS A 199 24.12 3.44 -2.88
C LYS A 199 24.66 2.87 -1.56
N ALA A 200 23.85 2.04 -0.92
CA ALA A 200 24.26 1.22 0.23
C ALA A 200 25.28 0.17 -0.22
#